data_AF-A0A838NGF3-F1
#
_entry.id   AF-A0A838NGF3-F1
#
_cell.length_a   1.000
_cell.length_b   1.000
_cell.length_c   1.000
_cell.angle_alpha   90.00
_cell.angle_beta   90.00
_cell.angle_gamma   90.00
#
_symmetry.space_group_name_H-M   'P 1'
#
loop_
_entity.id
_entity.type
_entity.pdbx_description
1 polymer ?
#
loop_
_entity_poly.entity_id
_entity_poly.type
_entity_poly.pdbx_seq_one_letter_code
_entity_poly.pdbx_strand_id
1 'polypeptide(L)' 'LALNLANDIVTGKLSVKEARKMYGEQAMAMKAKQPAPYTEKLRFQAQAGGTADPDRALMKEMSESKQ' A
#
# COMPACT_ATOMS: atom_id res chain seq x y z
N LEU A 1 3.73 -9.64 -1.95
CA LEU A 1 4.21 -9.54 -3.36
C LEU A 1 3.47 -8.48 -4.14
N ALA A 2 2.20 -8.71 -4.51
CA ALA A 2 1.47 -7.80 -5.41
C ALA A 2 1.40 -6.35 -4.89
N LEU A 3 1.11 -6.14 -3.61
CA LEU A 3 1.06 -4.80 -3.00
C LEU A 3 2.40 -4.04 -3.09
N ASN A 4 3.52 -4.74 -2.92
CA ASN A 4 4.84 -4.14 -3.04
C ASN A 4 5.12 -3.68 -4.49
N LEU A 5 4.75 -4.51 -5.46
CA LEU A 5 4.92 -4.16 -6.88
C LEU A 5 3.98 -3.05 -7.32
N ALA A 6 2.73 -3.06 -6.84
CA ALA A 6 1.78 -1.98 -7.09
C ALA A 6 2.32 -0.64 -6.55
N ASN A 7 2.82 -0.63 -5.31
CA ASN A 7 3.47 0.55 -4.73
C ASN A 7 4.66 1.01 -5.57
N ASP A 8 5.54 0.09 -5.97
CA ASP A 8 6.72 0.41 -6.79
C ASP A 8 6.33 0.98 -8.16
N ILE A 9 5.20 0.56 -8.76
CA ILE A 9 4.69 1.14 -10.00
C ILE A 9 4.15 2.56 -9.78
N VAL A 10 3.26 2.76 -8.80
CA VAL A 10 2.60 4.07 -8.60
C VAL A 10 3.56 5.14 -8.08
N THR A 11 4.65 4.74 -7.41
CA THR A 11 5.73 5.64 -6.97
C THR A 11 6.81 5.85 -8.05
N GLY A 12 6.68 5.22 -9.22
CA GLY A 12 7.63 5.35 -10.33
C GLY A 12 8.95 4.62 -10.13
N LYS A 13 9.08 3.79 -9.10
CA LYS A 13 10.28 2.98 -8.83
C LYS A 13 10.46 1.83 -9.82
N LEU A 14 9.38 1.30 -10.38
CA LEU A 14 9.40 0.29 -11.43
C LEU A 14 8.40 0.64 -12.54
N SER A 15 8.77 0.33 -13.78
CA SER A 15 7.80 0.25 -14.86
C SER A 15 6.91 -1.00 -14.71
N VAL A 16 5.73 -0.98 -15.36
CA VAL A 16 4.83 -2.15 -15.41
C VAL A 16 5.54 -3.39 -15.97
N LYS A 17 6.43 -3.21 -16.95
CA LYS A 17 7.18 -4.31 -17.57
C LYS A 17 8.15 -4.96 -16.58
N GLU A 18 8.89 -4.15 -15.83
CA GLU A 18 9.83 -4.64 -14.81
C GLU A 18 9.10 -5.31 -13.65
N ALA A 19 7.99 -4.72 -13.20
CA ALA A 19 7.16 -5.30 -12.15
C ALA A 19 6.59 -6.67 -12.56
N ARG A 20 6.19 -6.85 -13.82
CA ARG A 20 5.73 -8.14 -14.35
C ARG A 20 6.84 -9.20 -14.31
N LYS A 21 8.06 -8.85 -14.72
CA LYS A 21 9.22 -9.76 -14.64
C LYS A 21 9.51 -10.15 -13.19
N MET A 22 9.58 -9.15 -12.30
CA MET A 22 9.85 -9.35 -10.88
C MET A 22 8.79 -10.20 -10.19
N TYR A 23 7.51 -10.05 -10.57
CA TYR A 23 6.43 -10.90 -10.07
C TYR A 23 6.71 -12.38 -10.37
N GLY A 24 7.09 -12.70 -11.61
CA GLY A 24 7.40 -14.08 -12.01
C GLY A 24 8.58 -14.65 -11.22
N GLU A 25 9.67 -13.89 -11.11
CA GLU A 25 10.88 -14.31 -10.37
C GLU A 25 10.57 -14.59 -8.90
N GLN A 26 9.87 -13.67 -8.22
CA GLN A 26 9.52 -13.80 -6.80
C GLN A 26 8.52 -14.93 -6.55
N ALA A 27 7.53 -15.12 -7.44
CA ALA A 27 6.57 -16.21 -7.34
C ALA A 27 7.25 -17.58 -7.52
N MET A 28 8.20 -17.69 -8.46
CA MET A 28 8.96 -18.92 -8.67
C MET A 28 9.90 -19.22 -7.50
N ALA A 29 10.62 -18.23 -6.97
CA ALA A 29 11.47 -18.39 -5.80
C ALA A 29 10.66 -18.86 -4.58
N MET A 30 9.51 -18.25 -4.32
CA MET A 30 8.60 -18.65 -3.25
C MET A 30 8.11 -20.09 -3.41
N LYS A 31 7.72 -20.49 -4.63
CA LYS A 31 7.33 -21.88 -4.93
C LYS A 31 8.47 -22.87 -4.71
N ALA A 32 9.70 -22.47 -5.04
CA ALA A 32 10.90 -23.27 -4.83
C ALA A 32 11.38 -23.27 -3.36
N LYS A 33 10.64 -22.65 -2.43
CA LYS A 33 11.05 -22.43 -1.03
C LYS A 33 12.41 -21.72 -0.90
N GLN A 34 12.76 -20.93 -1.90
CA GLN A 34 13.92 -20.04 -1.89
C GLN A 34 13.50 -18.67 -1.33
N PRO A 35 14.46 -17.88 -0.83
CA PRO A 35 14.17 -16.52 -0.37
C PRO A 35 13.44 -15.70 -1.44
N ALA A 36 12.34 -15.08 -1.05
CA ALA A 36 11.49 -14.28 -1.92
C ALA A 36 11.07 -13.01 -1.18
N PRO A 37 11.96 -12.01 -1.04
CA PRO A 37 11.79 -10.88 -0.12
C PRO A 37 10.51 -10.06 -0.33
N TYR A 38 10.01 -10.00 -1.58
CA TYR A 38 8.76 -9.29 -1.87
C TYR A 38 7.52 -10.06 -1.40
N THR A 39 7.65 -11.35 -1.06
CA THR A 39 6.56 -12.20 -0.55
C THR A 39 6.50 -12.22 0.98
N GLU A 40 7.60 -11.88 1.66
CA GLU A 40 7.74 -12.04 3.12
C GLU A 40 7.07 -10.92 3.92
N LYS A 41 7.12 -9.68 3.44
CA LYS A 41 6.55 -8.51 4.12
C LYS A 41 6.25 -7.36 3.18
N LEU A 42 5.51 -6.37 3.67
CA LEU A 42 5.40 -5.08 3.00
C LEU A 42 6.76 -4.37 2.99
N ARG A 43 7.12 -3.82 1.83
CA ARG A 43 8.41 -3.18 1.53
C ARG A 43 8.30 -1.65 1.54
N PHE A 44 7.13 -1.14 1.87
CA PHE A 44 6.83 0.28 2.02
C PHE A 44 6.14 0.49 3.37
N GLN A 45 6.24 1.70 3.89
CA GLN A 45 5.53 2.09 5.10
C GLN A 45 4.17 2.64 4.69
N ALA A 46 3.09 2.03 5.16
CA ALA A 46 1.77 2.61 5.02
C ALA A 46 1.71 3.89 5.87
N GLN A 47 1.10 4.95 5.33
CA GLN A 47 0.88 6.16 6.10
C GLN A 47 -0.03 5.84 7.29
N ALA A 48 0.41 6.22 8.49
CA ALA A 48 -0.39 6.09 9.70
C ALA A 48 -1.28 7.35 9.83
N GLY A 49 -2.60 7.15 9.76
CA GLY A 49 -3.58 8.24 9.86
C GLY A 49 -4.15 8.68 8.51
N GLY A 50 -5.16 9.55 8.53
CA GLY A 50 -5.81 10.06 7.32
C GLY A 50 -6.69 9.05 6.57
N THR A 51 -6.77 7.80 7.04
CA THR A 51 -7.69 6.77 6.54
C THR A 51 -9.02 6.73 7.28
N ALA A 52 -9.18 7.58 8.30
CA ALA A 52 -10.46 7.74 8.99
C ALA A 52 -11.44 8.45 8.06
N ASP A 53 -12.70 8.05 8.10
CA ASP A 53 -13.78 8.74 7.41
C ASP A 53 -13.93 10.16 8.01
N PRO A 54 -13.63 11.24 7.26
CA PRO A 54 -13.74 12.59 7.76
C PRO A 54 -15.19 13.10 7.63
N ASP A 55 -16.18 12.25 7.92
CA ASP A 55 -17.54 12.69 8.17
C ASP A 55 -17.52 13.74 9.28
N ARG A 56 -17.53 15.01 8.89
CA ARG A 56 -17.68 16.12 9.82
C ARG A 56 -19.09 16.02 10.37
N ALA A 57 -19.23 15.71 11.64
CA ALA A 57 -20.51 15.79 12.33
C ALA A 57 -21.03 17.24 12.25
N LEU A 58 -21.94 17.50 11.31
CA LEU A 58 -22.65 18.78 11.15
C LEU A 58 -23.28 19.26 12.48
N MET A 59 -23.57 18.33 13.40
CA MET A 59 -24.13 18.66 14.71
C MET A 59 -23.15 19.36 15.67
N LYS A 60 -21.82 19.29 15.45
CA LYS A 60 -20.88 19.94 16.38
C LYS A 60 -20.80 21.46 16.18
N GLU A 61 -20.86 21.94 14.93
CA GLU A 61 -20.86 23.38 14.61
C GLU A 61 -22.14 24.10 15.09
N MET A 62 -23.28 23.41 15.13
CA MET A 62 -24.53 24.01 15.63
C MET A 62 -24.58 24.18 17.16
N SER A 63 -23.72 23.48 17.91
CA SER A 63 -23.70 23.56 19.38
C SER A 63 -22.80 24.66 19.94
N GLU A 64 -21.86 25.18 19.14
CA GLU A 64 -20.89 26.21 19.55
C GLU A 64 -21.33 27.65 19.19
N SER A 65 -22.46 27.81 18.49
CA SER A 65 -23.05 29.11 18.13
C SER A 65 -24.06 29.65 19.16
N LYS A 66 -24.15 29.03 20.33
CA LYS A 66 -24.90 29.53 21.49
C LYS A 66 -23.98 29.59 22.72
N GLN A 67 -23.08 30.56 22.77
CA GLN A 67 -22.55 31.10 24.03
C GLN A 67 -22.49 32.62 23.92
#